data_AF-A0A3D1INC5-F1
#
_entry.id   AF-A0A3D1INC5-F1
#
_cell.length_a   1.000
_cell.length_b   1.000
_cell.length_c   1.000
_cell.angle_alpha   90.00
_cell.angle_beta   90.00
_cell.angle_gamma   90.00
#
_symmetry.space_group_name_H-M   'P 1'
#
loop_
_entity.id
_entity.type
_entity.pdbx_description
1 polymer ?
#
loop_
_entity_poly.entity_id
_entity_poly.type
_entity_poly.pdbx_seq_one_letter_code
_entity_poly.pdbx_strand_id
1 'polypeptide(L)'
;MAAAKEKRENATGDEKVKAEEELNALKASIQKNLDDSASSNEEAAHAVEAENKRKDAAKNEETAQERKQEAQVALVKAKEALAKDPEDESLQQQAVEAEANKDSADKAYAKAVAQRKAAGEEKTIWDILENILLMLVTDNLFKSAAEMSLLPLIVFSIIFAAMLTTMGDKVFAITRMINQANAALMSFVMLLMNIAPIGIFCLVASKFGEANLEGKLAEMAGQQGFYIITILVGLGFHMFVTLFFAYWFFTRKNPITFFKNMSQAVLTAFSTASSSATLPVTMECAVDKAGISEKSTKFVLPLGATINMDGTA
;
A
#
# COMPACT_ATOMS: atom_id res chain seq x y z
N MET A 1 -38.48 -19.30 -14.23
CA MET A 1 -38.90 -18.35 -13.17
C MET A 1 -40.33 -17.84 -13.37
N ALA A 2 -40.69 -17.34 -14.57
CA ALA A 2 -42.06 -16.88 -14.88
C ALA A 2 -43.13 -17.97 -14.66
N ALA A 3 -42.93 -19.18 -15.19
CA ALA A 3 -43.86 -20.31 -15.02
C ALA A 3 -44.03 -20.75 -13.55
N ALA A 4 -42.99 -20.66 -12.72
CA ALA A 4 -43.07 -21.00 -11.29
C ALA A 4 -43.80 -19.93 -10.47
N LYS A 5 -43.70 -18.66 -10.88
CA LYS A 5 -44.42 -17.54 -10.27
C LYS A 5 -45.92 -17.59 -10.59
N GLU A 6 -46.26 -17.93 -11.83
CA GLU A 6 -47.64 -18.12 -12.29
C GLU A 6 -48.32 -19.31 -11.57
N LYS A 7 -47.59 -20.41 -11.36
CA LYS A 7 -48.08 -21.59 -10.61
C LYS A 7 -48.37 -21.27 -9.14
N ARG A 8 -47.63 -20.33 -8.52
CA ARG A 8 -47.88 -19.84 -7.16
C ARG A 8 -49.11 -18.93 -7.08
N GLU A 9 -49.35 -18.08 -8.08
CA GLU A 9 -50.48 -17.14 -8.07
C GLU A 9 -51.84 -17.86 -8.11
N ASN A 10 -51.92 -19.01 -8.80
CA ASN A 10 -53.15 -19.79 -9.00
C ASN A 10 -53.38 -20.93 -7.97
N ALA A 11 -52.52 -21.08 -6.97
CA ALA A 11 -52.56 -22.18 -6.01
C ALA A 11 -53.44 -21.91 -4.77
N THR A 12 -54.00 -22.96 -4.16
CA THR A 12 -54.73 -22.86 -2.87
C THR A 12 -53.76 -22.81 -1.67
N GLY A 13 -54.25 -22.49 -0.46
CA GLY A 13 -53.42 -22.11 0.70
C GLY A 13 -52.17 -22.97 0.97
N ASP A 14 -52.33 -24.29 1.04
CA ASP A 14 -51.20 -25.22 1.26
C ASP A 14 -50.31 -25.40 0.02
N GLU A 15 -50.88 -25.34 -1.19
CA GLU A 15 -50.13 -25.42 -2.44
C GLU A 15 -49.27 -24.17 -2.69
N LYS A 16 -49.70 -23.00 -2.18
CA LYS A 16 -48.93 -21.76 -2.24
C LYS A 16 -47.64 -21.85 -1.43
N VAL A 17 -47.68 -22.47 -0.26
CA VAL A 17 -46.49 -22.66 0.60
C VAL A 17 -45.47 -23.53 -0.11
N LYS A 18 -45.92 -24.65 -0.69
CA LYS A 18 -45.04 -25.56 -1.44
C LYS A 18 -44.47 -24.93 -2.72
N ALA A 19 -45.28 -24.16 -3.45
CA ALA A 19 -44.82 -23.41 -4.63
C ALA A 19 -43.82 -22.30 -4.27
N GLU A 20 -43.93 -21.73 -3.07
CA GLU A 20 -42.99 -20.72 -2.56
C GLU A 20 -41.65 -21.33 -2.15
N GLU A 21 -41.65 -22.52 -1.55
CA GLU A 21 -40.43 -23.31 -1.29
C GLU A 21 -39.71 -23.68 -2.59
N GLU A 22 -40.42 -24.20 -3.60
CA GLU A 22 -39.84 -24.54 -4.90
C GLU A 22 -39.25 -23.30 -5.62
N LEU A 23 -39.94 -22.15 -5.54
CA LEU A 23 -39.46 -20.90 -6.11
C LEU A 23 -38.20 -20.40 -5.40
N ASN A 24 -38.13 -20.55 -4.08
CA ASN A 24 -36.98 -20.14 -3.29
C ASN A 24 -35.78 -21.08 -3.52
N ALA A 25 -36.01 -22.39 -3.64
CA ALA A 25 -34.98 -23.36 -4.02
C ALA A 25 -34.41 -23.08 -5.42
N LEU A 26 -35.28 -22.74 -6.38
CA LEU A 26 -34.86 -22.39 -7.73
C LEU A 26 -34.04 -21.09 -7.76
N LYS A 27 -34.46 -20.06 -7.00
CA LYS A 27 -33.68 -18.82 -6.83
C LYS A 27 -32.29 -19.09 -6.24
N ALA A 28 -32.21 -19.93 -5.21
CA ALA A 28 -30.95 -20.29 -4.59
C ALA A 28 -30.02 -21.04 -5.56
N SER A 29 -30.54 -21.95 -6.39
CA SER A 29 -29.74 -22.65 -7.40
C SER A 29 -29.24 -21.72 -8.52
N ILE A 30 -30.05 -20.74 -8.93
CA ILE A 30 -29.67 -19.77 -9.96
C ILE A 30 -28.60 -18.82 -9.41
N GLN A 31 -28.77 -18.34 -8.18
CA GLN A 31 -27.77 -17.49 -7.53
C GLN A 31 -26.44 -18.22 -7.38
N LYS A 32 -26.47 -19.47 -6.91
CA LYS A 32 -25.27 -20.30 -6.79
C LYS A 32 -24.54 -20.47 -8.12
N ASN A 33 -25.26 -20.76 -9.21
CA ASN A 33 -24.65 -20.90 -10.53
C ASN A 33 -24.07 -19.57 -11.07
N LEU A 34 -24.68 -18.44 -10.72
CA LEU A 34 -24.16 -17.11 -11.03
C LEU A 34 -22.86 -16.83 -10.26
N ASP A 35 -22.85 -17.14 -8.97
CA ASP A 35 -21.68 -16.97 -8.09
C ASP A 35 -20.51 -17.87 -8.54
N ASP A 36 -20.79 -19.14 -8.85
CA ASP A 36 -19.80 -20.11 -9.37
C ASP A 36 -19.25 -19.67 -10.76
N SER A 37 -20.08 -19.04 -11.59
CA SER A 37 -19.63 -18.49 -12.88
C SER A 37 -18.77 -17.23 -12.72
N ALA A 38 -19.10 -16.37 -11.75
CA ALA A 38 -18.33 -15.17 -11.44
C ALA A 38 -16.95 -15.52 -10.87
N SER A 39 -16.87 -16.51 -9.96
CA SER A 39 -15.60 -16.97 -9.39
C SER A 39 -14.68 -17.59 -10.46
N SER A 40 -15.25 -18.38 -11.38
CA SER A 40 -14.46 -19.00 -12.47
C SER A 40 -13.81 -17.99 -13.42
N ASN A 41 -14.44 -16.83 -13.61
CA ASN A 41 -13.96 -15.79 -14.53
C ASN A 41 -12.86 -14.92 -13.88
N GLU A 42 -12.94 -14.72 -12.57
CA GLU A 42 -11.95 -14.00 -11.77
C GLU A 42 -10.68 -14.84 -11.53
N GLU A 43 -10.83 -16.15 -11.28
CA GLU A 43 -9.71 -17.10 -11.24
C GLU A 43 -8.99 -17.20 -12.59
N ALA A 44 -9.74 -17.22 -13.70
CA ALA A 44 -9.15 -17.23 -15.04
C ALA A 44 -8.38 -15.93 -15.35
N ALA A 45 -8.88 -14.78 -14.92
CA ALA A 45 -8.19 -13.50 -15.09
C ALA A 45 -6.87 -13.43 -14.29
N HIS A 46 -6.90 -13.89 -13.03
CA HIS A 46 -5.70 -13.98 -12.20
C HIS A 46 -4.67 -14.97 -12.75
N ALA A 47 -5.11 -16.11 -13.28
CA ALA A 47 -4.22 -17.09 -13.91
C ALA A 47 -3.53 -16.53 -15.16
N VAL A 48 -4.26 -15.78 -16.00
CA VAL A 48 -3.71 -15.12 -17.19
C VAL A 48 -2.70 -14.03 -16.81
N GLU A 49 -2.98 -13.24 -15.77
CA GLU A 49 -2.05 -12.22 -15.29
C GLU A 49 -0.78 -12.83 -14.70
N ALA A 50 -0.91 -13.90 -13.93
CA ALA A 50 0.24 -14.65 -13.38
C ALA A 50 1.08 -15.29 -14.49
N GLU A 51 0.46 -15.84 -15.52
CA GLU A 51 1.16 -16.40 -16.69
C GLU A 51 1.91 -15.32 -17.47
N ASN A 52 1.31 -14.14 -17.67
CA ASN A 52 1.96 -13.01 -18.34
C ASN A 52 3.17 -12.51 -17.53
N LYS A 53 3.04 -12.36 -16.20
CA LYS A 53 4.16 -12.01 -15.31
C LYS A 53 5.30 -13.03 -15.37
N ARG A 54 4.98 -14.33 -15.46
CA ARG A 54 5.98 -15.40 -15.61
C ARG A 54 6.72 -15.30 -16.95
N LYS A 55 6.00 -15.01 -18.05
CA LYS A 55 6.60 -14.82 -19.38
C LYS A 55 7.50 -13.58 -19.43
N ASP A 56 7.08 -12.47 -18.83
CA ASP A 56 7.86 -11.24 -18.77
C ASP A 56 9.13 -11.41 -17.92
N ALA A 57 9.02 -12.11 -16.78
CA ALA A 57 10.18 -12.41 -15.93
C ALA A 57 11.19 -13.36 -16.63
N ALA A 58 10.69 -14.35 -17.38
CA ALA A 58 11.55 -15.25 -18.17
C ALA A 58 12.30 -14.49 -19.28
N LYS A 59 11.60 -13.60 -20.00
CA LYS A 59 12.20 -12.76 -21.03
C LYS A 59 13.26 -11.81 -20.47
N ASN A 60 13.01 -11.23 -19.29
CA ASN A 60 13.98 -10.37 -18.61
C ASN A 60 15.22 -11.11 -18.14
N GLU A 61 15.10 -12.37 -17.69
CA GLU A 61 16.26 -13.22 -17.38
C GLU A 61 17.10 -13.49 -18.62
N GLU A 62 16.45 -13.83 -19.74
CA GLU A 62 17.11 -14.09 -21.02
C GLU A 62 17.91 -12.86 -21.51
N THR A 63 17.29 -11.67 -21.51
CA THR A 63 17.98 -10.42 -21.87
C THR A 63 19.13 -10.09 -20.90
N ALA A 64 18.97 -10.36 -19.60
CA ALA A 64 20.04 -10.14 -18.62
C ALA A 64 21.20 -11.13 -18.80
N GLN A 65 20.90 -12.36 -19.23
CA GLN A 65 21.90 -13.38 -19.55
C GLN A 65 22.71 -13.01 -20.79
N GLU A 66 22.06 -12.51 -21.83
CA GLU A 66 22.72 -12.01 -23.04
C GLU A 66 23.68 -10.86 -22.70
N ARG A 67 23.23 -9.86 -21.94
CA ARG A 67 24.08 -8.73 -21.49
C ARG A 67 25.28 -9.17 -20.66
N LYS A 68 25.10 -10.18 -19.80
CA LYS A 68 26.21 -10.77 -19.05
C LYS A 68 27.23 -11.44 -19.97
N GLN A 69 26.79 -12.16 -21.00
CA GLN A 69 27.68 -12.78 -21.99
C GLN A 69 28.42 -11.71 -22.81
N GLU A 70 27.73 -10.65 -23.24
CA GLU A 70 28.34 -9.53 -23.95
C GLU A 70 29.40 -8.81 -23.11
N ALA A 71 29.08 -8.51 -21.85
CA ALA A 71 30.02 -7.87 -20.93
C ALA A 71 31.24 -8.77 -20.63
N GLN A 72 31.03 -10.09 -20.54
CA GLN A 72 32.12 -11.05 -20.38
C GLN A 72 33.03 -11.11 -21.62
N VAL A 73 32.46 -11.12 -22.82
CA VAL A 73 33.21 -11.08 -24.08
C VAL A 73 33.97 -9.76 -24.23
N ALA A 74 33.37 -8.63 -23.85
CA ALA A 74 34.01 -7.32 -23.86
C ALA A 74 35.20 -7.26 -22.88
N LEU A 75 35.06 -7.81 -21.68
CA LEU A 75 36.16 -7.91 -20.70
C LEU A 75 37.32 -8.74 -21.22
N VAL A 76 37.04 -9.90 -21.84
CA VAL A 76 38.08 -10.76 -22.41
C VAL A 76 38.83 -10.03 -23.52
N LYS A 77 38.12 -9.37 -24.44
CA LYS A 77 38.75 -8.56 -25.50
C LYS A 77 39.58 -7.41 -24.96
N ALA A 78 39.10 -6.70 -23.93
CA ALA A 78 39.83 -5.60 -23.31
C ALA A 78 41.11 -6.09 -22.60
N LYS A 79 41.04 -7.23 -21.88
CA LYS A 79 42.21 -7.86 -21.24
C LYS A 79 43.21 -8.42 -22.25
N GLU A 80 42.73 -8.97 -23.38
CA GLU A 80 43.59 -9.43 -24.48
C GLU A 80 44.31 -8.27 -25.21
N ALA A 81 43.63 -7.14 -25.39
CA ALA A 81 44.24 -5.92 -25.96
C ALA A 81 45.31 -5.35 -25.02
N LEU A 82 45.01 -5.27 -23.72
CA LEU A 82 45.96 -4.83 -22.70
C LEU A 82 47.17 -5.77 -22.58
N ALA A 83 47.01 -7.07 -22.81
CA ALA A 83 48.12 -8.02 -22.80
C ALA A 83 49.11 -7.84 -23.96
N LYS A 84 48.68 -7.18 -25.06
CA LYS A 84 49.54 -6.89 -26.23
C LYS A 84 50.35 -5.61 -26.06
N ASP A 85 49.83 -4.64 -25.31
CA ASP A 85 50.53 -3.39 -24.97
C ASP A 85 50.22 -2.97 -23.52
N PRO A 86 51.04 -3.40 -22.55
CA PRO A 86 50.73 -3.23 -21.12
C PRO A 86 50.87 -1.80 -20.60
N GLU A 87 51.60 -0.92 -21.30
CA GLU A 87 51.88 0.46 -20.85
C GLU A 87 50.87 1.49 -21.41
N ASP A 88 49.92 1.07 -22.25
CA ASP A 88 48.87 1.95 -22.80
C ASP A 88 47.80 2.27 -21.74
N GLU A 89 47.83 3.50 -21.23
CA GLU A 89 46.87 4.03 -20.24
C GLU A 89 45.41 3.94 -20.71
N SER A 90 45.15 4.05 -22.02
CA SER A 90 43.79 3.97 -22.58
C SER A 90 43.23 2.55 -22.55
N LEU A 91 44.07 1.54 -22.77
CA LEU A 91 43.70 0.13 -22.68
C LEU A 91 43.52 -0.32 -21.22
N GLN A 92 44.31 0.23 -20.30
CA GLN A 92 44.12 0.01 -18.86
C GLN A 92 42.77 0.55 -18.40
N GLN A 93 42.40 1.76 -18.82
CA GLN A 93 41.10 2.36 -18.50
C GLN A 93 39.93 1.56 -19.09
N GLN A 94 40.05 1.09 -20.34
CA GLN A 94 39.04 0.23 -20.98
C GLN A 94 38.86 -1.11 -20.26
N ALA A 95 39.94 -1.71 -19.75
CA ALA A 95 39.86 -2.97 -18.99
C ALA A 95 39.15 -2.79 -17.64
N VAL A 96 39.40 -1.68 -16.93
CA VAL A 96 38.72 -1.32 -15.67
C VAL A 96 37.23 -1.05 -15.91
N GLU A 97 36.88 -0.32 -16.97
CA GLU A 97 35.48 -0.05 -17.33
C GLU A 97 34.74 -1.33 -17.73
N ALA A 98 35.38 -2.21 -18.50
CA ALA A 98 34.80 -3.51 -18.85
C ALA A 98 34.57 -4.41 -17.62
N GLU A 99 35.44 -4.32 -16.60
CA GLU A 99 35.30 -5.07 -15.34
C GLU A 99 34.13 -4.54 -14.50
N ALA A 100 33.99 -3.21 -14.40
CA ALA A 100 32.83 -2.58 -13.76
C ALA A 100 31.51 -2.92 -14.49
N ASN A 101 31.52 -2.91 -15.83
CA ASN A 101 30.37 -3.28 -16.65
C ASN A 101 29.97 -4.74 -16.45
N LYS A 102 30.94 -5.67 -16.38
CA LYS A 102 30.67 -7.08 -16.04
C LYS A 102 30.05 -7.23 -14.65
N ASP A 103 30.60 -6.58 -13.64
CA ASP A 103 30.06 -6.62 -12.27
C ASP A 103 28.62 -6.10 -12.20
N SER A 104 28.33 -5.05 -12.98
CA SER A 104 26.97 -4.51 -13.11
C SER A 104 26.01 -5.50 -13.79
N ALA A 105 26.47 -6.19 -14.84
CA ALA A 105 25.70 -7.18 -15.57
C ALA A 105 25.46 -8.46 -14.74
N ASP A 106 26.44 -8.88 -13.94
CA ASP A 106 26.32 -10.01 -13.01
C ASP A 106 25.27 -9.73 -11.92
N LYS A 107 25.23 -8.51 -11.37
CA LYS A 107 24.19 -8.07 -10.43
C LYS A 107 22.81 -8.00 -11.08
N ALA A 108 22.73 -7.50 -12.31
CA ALA A 108 21.49 -7.43 -13.07
C ALA A 108 20.91 -8.83 -13.37
N TYR A 109 21.76 -9.79 -13.76
CA TYR A 109 21.38 -11.17 -13.96
C TYR A 109 20.90 -11.84 -12.68
N ALA A 110 21.64 -11.69 -11.56
CA ALA A 110 21.24 -12.23 -10.26
C ALA A 110 19.85 -11.70 -9.81
N LYS A 111 19.58 -10.41 -10.06
CA LYS A 111 18.27 -9.79 -9.79
C LYS A 111 17.16 -10.35 -10.69
N ALA A 112 17.43 -10.55 -11.98
CA ALA A 112 16.45 -11.10 -12.92
C ALA A 112 16.08 -12.56 -12.59
N VAL A 113 17.07 -13.38 -12.23
CA VAL A 113 16.85 -14.77 -11.76
C VAL A 113 16.01 -14.81 -10.48
N ALA A 114 16.29 -13.91 -9.51
CA ALA A 114 15.48 -13.81 -8.30
C ALA A 114 14.02 -13.38 -8.60
N GLN A 115 13.81 -12.48 -9.56
CA GLN A 115 12.49 -12.05 -10.00
C GLN A 115 11.70 -13.17 -10.72
N ARG A 116 12.35 -13.98 -11.56
CA ARG A 116 11.71 -15.16 -12.17
C ARG A 116 11.32 -16.18 -11.11
N LYS A 117 12.20 -16.45 -10.15
CA LYS A 117 11.90 -17.38 -9.05
C LYS A 117 10.67 -16.91 -8.25
N ALA A 118 10.62 -15.62 -7.93
CA ALA A 118 9.49 -15.00 -7.24
C ALA A 118 8.18 -14.93 -8.09
N ALA A 119 8.26 -15.02 -9.41
CA ALA A 119 7.10 -15.11 -10.30
C ALA A 119 6.61 -16.56 -10.51
N GLY A 120 7.49 -17.54 -10.29
CA GLY A 120 7.19 -18.97 -10.41
C GLY A 120 6.50 -19.55 -9.18
N GLU A 121 6.88 -19.12 -7.98
CA GLU A 121 6.24 -19.52 -6.73
C GLU A 121 4.91 -18.77 -6.55
N GLU A 122 3.80 -19.51 -6.45
CA GLU A 122 2.62 -18.94 -5.80
C GLU A 122 3.04 -18.61 -4.38
N LYS A 123 3.07 -17.32 -4.04
CA LYS A 123 3.43 -16.88 -2.70
C LYS A 123 2.44 -17.52 -1.74
N THR A 124 2.92 -18.52 -1.01
CA THR A 124 2.13 -19.21 -0.01
C THR A 124 1.77 -18.20 1.07
N ILE A 125 0.65 -18.40 1.76
CA ILE A 125 0.28 -17.56 2.92
C ILE A 125 1.45 -17.50 3.92
N TRP A 126 2.22 -18.58 4.03
CA TRP A 126 3.45 -18.65 4.83
C TRP A 126 4.56 -17.71 4.36
N ASP A 127 4.77 -17.56 3.05
CA ASP A 127 5.78 -16.64 2.50
C ASP A 127 5.38 -15.18 2.71
N ILE A 128 4.08 -14.87 2.64
CA ILE A 128 3.57 -13.52 2.95
C ILE A 128 3.74 -13.24 4.45
N LEU A 129 3.44 -14.22 5.30
CA LEU A 129 3.60 -14.09 6.74
C LEU A 129 5.07 -13.93 7.13
N GLU A 130 5.96 -14.71 6.54
CA GLU A 130 7.41 -14.61 6.74
C GLU A 130 7.92 -13.25 6.27
N ASN A 131 7.50 -12.78 5.09
CA ASN A 131 7.88 -11.44 4.60
C ASN A 131 7.37 -10.32 5.51
N ILE A 132 6.13 -10.39 6.00
CA ILE A 132 5.61 -9.40 6.96
C ILE A 132 6.40 -9.44 8.26
N LEU A 133 6.76 -10.64 8.76
CA LEU A 133 7.51 -10.82 10.00
C LEU A 133 8.96 -10.33 9.86
N LEU A 134 9.58 -10.55 8.70
CA LEU A 134 10.89 -10.00 8.35
C LEU A 134 10.84 -8.47 8.20
N MET A 135 9.77 -7.90 7.65
CA MET A 135 9.57 -6.45 7.58
C MET A 135 9.31 -5.80 8.95
N LEU A 136 9.00 -6.60 9.97
CA LEU A 136 8.69 -6.15 11.32
C LEU A 136 9.97 -5.99 12.17
N VAL A 137 11.04 -6.72 11.83
CA VAL A 137 12.33 -6.71 12.51
C VAL A 137 13.37 -6.02 11.63
N THR A 138 14.10 -5.05 12.18
CA THR A 138 15.19 -4.37 11.47
C THR A 138 16.53 -4.78 12.04
N ASP A 139 17.49 -5.03 11.14
CA ASP A 139 18.90 -5.22 11.50
C ASP A 139 19.54 -3.91 11.98
N ASN A 140 18.98 -2.76 11.58
CA ASN A 140 19.52 -1.44 11.89
C ASN A 140 18.44 -0.37 12.03
N LEU A 141 18.19 0.03 13.28
CA LEU A 141 17.19 1.05 13.63
C LEU A 141 17.49 2.42 13.01
N PHE A 142 18.76 2.82 12.93
CA PHE A 142 19.16 4.11 12.35
C PHE A 142 18.93 4.15 10.84
N LYS A 143 19.19 3.02 10.16
CA LYS A 143 18.87 2.87 8.74
C LYS A 143 17.35 2.96 8.52
N SER A 144 16.55 2.27 9.34
CA SER A 144 15.09 2.36 9.26
C SER A 144 14.56 3.79 9.49
N ALA A 145 15.19 4.55 10.40
CA ALA A 145 14.87 5.96 10.60
C ALA A 145 15.21 6.83 9.39
N ALA A 146 16.37 6.60 8.76
CA ALA A 146 16.80 7.33 7.56
C ALA A 146 15.92 7.01 6.34
N GLU A 147 15.51 5.76 6.18
CA GLU A 147 14.68 5.27 5.08
C GLU A 147 13.17 5.42 5.36
N MET A 148 12.77 6.05 6.47
CA MET A 148 11.38 6.23 6.90
C MET A 148 10.55 4.93 6.95
N SER A 149 11.20 3.81 7.30
CA SER A 149 10.55 2.51 7.50
C SER A 149 9.83 2.48 8.85
N LEU A 150 8.56 2.89 8.87
CA LEU A 150 7.79 3.11 10.11
C LEU A 150 7.50 1.83 10.90
N LEU A 151 7.17 0.72 10.24
CA LEU A 151 6.76 -0.52 10.93
C LEU A 151 7.84 -1.03 11.91
N PRO A 152 9.11 -1.24 11.52
CA PRO A 152 10.18 -1.61 12.46
C PRO A 152 10.37 -0.61 13.60
N LEU A 153 10.27 0.70 13.31
CA LEU A 153 10.42 1.77 14.31
C LEU A 153 9.31 1.71 15.36
N ILE A 154 8.07 1.45 14.94
CA ILE A 154 6.92 1.31 15.83
C ILE A 154 7.10 0.09 16.75
N VAL A 155 7.47 -1.06 16.19
CA VAL A 155 7.68 -2.30 16.95
C VAL A 155 8.78 -2.11 17.98
N PHE A 156 9.94 -1.59 17.57
CA PHE A 156 11.02 -1.26 18.48
C PHE A 156 10.55 -0.31 19.58
N SER A 157 9.81 0.75 19.22
CA SER A 157 9.31 1.74 20.19
C SER A 157 8.36 1.12 21.20
N ILE A 158 7.49 0.17 20.80
CA ILE A 158 6.58 -0.54 21.71
C ILE A 158 7.37 -1.42 22.69
N ILE A 159 8.33 -2.21 22.20
CA ILE A 159 9.17 -3.08 23.04
C ILE A 159 10.01 -2.22 24.00
N PHE A 160 10.62 -1.15 23.48
CA PHE A 160 11.41 -0.22 24.28
C PHE A 160 10.56 0.46 25.35
N ALA A 161 9.39 0.99 25.00
CA ALA A 161 8.47 1.59 25.97
C ALA A 161 8.00 0.57 27.01
N ALA A 162 7.69 -0.67 26.62
CA ALA A 162 7.34 -1.74 27.55
C ALA A 162 8.48 -2.01 28.54
N MET A 163 9.72 -2.11 28.07
CA MET A 163 10.89 -2.25 28.96
C MET A 163 11.01 -1.08 29.93
N LEU A 164 10.88 0.17 29.47
CA LEU A 164 10.92 1.34 30.34
C LEU A 164 9.86 1.26 31.45
N THR A 165 8.64 0.81 31.16
CA THR A 165 7.59 0.67 32.20
C THR A 165 7.95 -0.34 33.30
N THR A 166 8.74 -1.38 32.99
CA THR A 166 9.18 -2.37 33.99
C THR A 166 10.30 -1.87 34.89
N MET A 167 11.03 -0.83 34.48
CA MET A 167 12.18 -0.30 35.21
C MET A 167 11.81 0.77 36.26
N GLY A 168 10.54 1.17 36.31
CA GLY A 168 10.00 2.12 37.30
C GLY A 168 10.74 3.46 37.32
N ASP A 169 11.08 3.96 38.51
CA ASP A 169 11.66 5.30 38.68
C ASP A 169 13.07 5.45 38.08
N LYS A 170 13.77 4.35 37.80
CA LYS A 170 15.13 4.38 37.20
C LYS A 170 15.16 5.06 35.83
N VAL A 171 14.03 5.07 35.12
CA VAL A 171 13.90 5.64 33.76
C VAL A 171 13.08 6.92 33.73
N PHE A 172 12.86 7.56 34.89
CA PHE A 172 12.08 8.80 34.99
C PHE A 172 12.60 9.89 34.04
N ALA A 173 13.92 10.09 33.98
CA ALA A 173 14.52 11.10 33.11
C ALA A 173 14.24 10.84 31.62
N ILE A 174 14.38 9.59 31.17
CA ILE A 174 14.14 9.17 29.78
C ILE A 174 12.66 9.38 29.43
N THR A 175 11.76 8.89 30.29
CA THR A 175 10.31 8.99 30.07
C THR A 175 9.86 10.45 30.03
N ARG A 176 10.38 11.29 30.94
CA ARG A 176 10.10 12.73 30.95
C ARG A 176 10.60 13.41 29.68
N MET A 177 11.81 13.10 29.23
CA MET A 177 12.37 13.63 28.00
C MET A 177 11.52 13.27 26.78
N ILE A 178 11.10 12.00 26.65
CA ILE A 178 10.23 11.55 25.56
C ILE A 178 8.90 12.31 25.56
N ASN A 179 8.27 12.47 26.73
CA ASN A 179 7.02 13.22 26.84
C ASN A 179 7.18 14.71 26.47
N GLN A 180 8.27 15.33 26.90
CA GLN A 180 8.57 16.73 26.54
C GLN A 180 8.86 16.89 25.04
N ALA A 181 9.60 15.95 24.44
CA ALA A 181 9.84 15.92 23.00
C ALA A 181 8.54 15.75 22.22
N ASN A 182 7.63 14.87 22.67
CA ASN A 182 6.31 14.72 22.07
C ASN A 182 5.47 16.01 22.16
N ALA A 183 5.48 16.70 23.31
CA ALA A 183 4.78 17.98 23.46
C ALA A 183 5.35 19.06 22.53
N ALA A 184 6.67 19.13 22.40
CA ALA A 184 7.35 20.04 21.46
C ALA A 184 6.99 19.71 20.01
N LEU A 185 6.96 18.42 19.65
CA LEU A 185 6.53 17.95 18.33
C LEU A 185 5.09 18.39 18.04
N MET A 186 4.15 18.18 18.97
CA MET A 186 2.76 18.63 18.80
C MET A 186 2.66 20.15 18.62
N SER A 187 3.48 20.92 19.34
CA SER A 187 3.52 22.38 19.18
C SER A 187 4.06 22.79 17.80
N PHE A 188 5.02 22.03 17.26
CA PHE A 188 5.52 22.22 15.90
C PHE A 188 4.48 21.86 14.83
N VAL A 189 3.67 20.82 15.07
CA VAL A 189 2.56 20.45 14.18
C VAL A 189 1.54 21.59 14.10
N MET A 190 1.17 22.20 15.23
CA MET A 190 0.29 23.38 15.28
C MET A 190 0.81 24.54 14.42
N LEU A 191 2.13 24.76 14.39
CA LEU A 191 2.74 25.75 13.52
C LEU A 191 2.56 25.39 12.04
N LEU A 192 2.84 24.13 11.68
CA LEU A 192 2.63 23.65 10.31
C LEU A 192 1.16 23.74 9.89
N MET A 193 0.21 23.57 10.82
CA MET A 193 -1.22 23.67 10.53
C MET A 193 -1.64 25.06 10.05
N ASN A 194 -0.98 26.12 10.54
CA ASN A 194 -1.25 27.48 10.06
C ASN A 194 -0.74 27.70 8.63
N ILE A 195 0.30 26.96 8.21
CA ILE A 195 0.92 27.07 6.89
C ILE A 195 0.27 26.11 5.88
N ALA A 196 -0.28 25.00 6.36
CA ALA A 196 -0.85 23.93 5.55
C ALA A 196 -1.84 24.40 4.47
N PRO A 197 -2.80 25.33 4.71
CA PRO A 197 -3.73 25.77 3.67
C PRO A 197 -3.05 26.31 2.41
N ILE A 198 -1.93 27.02 2.56
CA ILE A 198 -1.15 27.57 1.44
C ILE A 198 -0.47 26.43 0.67
N GLY A 199 0.17 25.50 1.39
CA GLY A 199 0.81 24.33 0.76
C GLY A 199 -0.19 23.44 0.01
N ILE A 200 -1.37 23.23 0.60
CA ILE A 200 -2.47 22.48 -0.02
C ILE A 200 -2.92 23.14 -1.32
N PHE A 201 -3.13 24.45 -1.31
CA PHE A 201 -3.49 25.20 -2.51
C PHE A 201 -2.45 25.01 -3.64
N CYS A 202 -1.16 25.14 -3.31
CA CYS A 202 -0.08 24.96 -4.28
C CYS A 202 -0.01 23.52 -4.83
N LEU A 203 -0.16 22.50 -3.98
CA LEU A 203 -0.11 21.09 -4.41
C LEU A 203 -1.26 20.75 -5.36
N VAL A 204 -2.49 21.16 -5.01
CA VAL A 204 -3.67 20.95 -5.85
C VAL A 204 -3.50 21.70 -7.17
N ALA A 205 -3.12 22.98 -7.12
CA ALA A 205 -2.89 23.79 -8.32
C ALA A 205 -1.81 23.20 -9.25
N SER A 206 -0.71 22.69 -8.70
CA SER A 206 0.36 22.04 -9.48
C SER A 206 -0.16 20.82 -10.24
N LYS A 207 -0.96 19.97 -9.59
CA LYS A 207 -1.50 18.76 -10.21
C LYS A 207 -2.45 19.08 -11.36
N PHE A 208 -3.32 20.09 -11.20
CA PHE A 208 -4.17 20.56 -12.29
C PHE A 208 -3.37 21.28 -13.40
N GLY A 209 -2.29 21.98 -13.05
CA GLY A 209 -1.38 22.62 -13.99
C GLY A 209 -0.62 21.61 -14.87
N GLU A 210 -0.06 20.56 -14.26
CA GLU A 210 0.58 19.43 -14.98
C GLU A 210 -0.40 18.80 -15.97
N ALA A 211 -1.62 18.50 -15.52
CA ALA A 211 -2.66 17.93 -16.38
C ALA A 211 -3.08 18.86 -17.54
N ASN A 212 -3.02 20.18 -17.35
CA ASN A 212 -3.28 21.18 -18.41
C ASN A 212 -2.16 21.22 -19.46
N LEU A 213 -0.90 21.23 -19.02
CA LEU A 213 0.26 21.31 -19.89
C LEU A 213 0.43 20.08 -20.79
N GLU A 214 0.00 18.90 -20.34
CA GLU A 214 0.03 17.69 -21.15
C GLU A 214 -1.03 17.66 -22.27
N GLY A 215 -1.91 18.67 -22.38
CA GLY A 215 -2.97 18.73 -23.39
C GLY A 215 -4.05 17.65 -23.24
N LYS A 216 -3.94 16.82 -22.19
CA LYS A 216 -4.79 15.66 -21.93
C LYS A 216 -6.01 15.98 -21.07
N LEU A 217 -6.30 17.23 -20.72
CA LEU A 217 -7.44 17.54 -19.85
C LEU A 217 -8.77 16.94 -20.31
N ALA A 218 -9.03 16.93 -21.62
CA ALA A 218 -10.25 16.36 -22.18
C ALA A 218 -10.27 14.81 -22.14
N GLU A 219 -9.12 14.16 -22.36
CA GLU A 219 -8.98 12.70 -22.34
C GLU A 219 -8.91 12.14 -20.91
N MET A 220 -8.24 12.87 -20.01
CA MET A 220 -8.24 12.67 -18.56
C MET A 220 -9.66 12.87 -17.98
N ALA A 221 -10.45 13.81 -18.50
CA ALA A 221 -11.84 13.98 -18.08
C ALA A 221 -12.77 12.86 -18.57
N GLY A 222 -12.48 12.26 -19.73
CA GLY A 222 -13.31 11.24 -20.37
C GLY A 222 -13.15 9.85 -19.77
N GLN A 223 -12.00 9.20 -19.95
CA GLN A 223 -11.78 7.81 -19.50
C GLN A 223 -11.18 7.73 -18.09
N GLN A 224 -10.19 8.58 -17.79
CA GLN A 224 -9.62 8.67 -16.44
C GLN A 224 -10.64 9.25 -15.45
N GLY A 225 -11.59 10.06 -15.95
CA GLY A 225 -12.69 10.60 -15.17
C GLY A 225 -13.59 9.51 -14.61
N PHE A 226 -14.01 8.54 -15.43
CA PHE A 226 -14.80 7.40 -14.94
C PHE A 226 -14.03 6.54 -13.94
N TYR A 227 -12.73 6.34 -14.15
CA TYR A 227 -11.87 5.65 -13.18
C TYR A 227 -11.79 6.38 -11.84
N ILE A 228 -11.49 7.68 -11.86
CA ILE A 228 -11.44 8.54 -10.67
C ILE A 228 -12.80 8.57 -9.97
N ILE A 229 -13.90 8.72 -10.71
CA ILE A 229 -15.26 8.71 -10.16
C ILE A 229 -15.55 7.37 -9.49
N THR A 230 -15.18 6.24 -10.13
CA THR A 230 -15.40 4.90 -9.55
C THR A 230 -14.66 4.76 -8.22
N ILE A 231 -13.40 5.19 -8.16
CA ILE A 231 -12.62 5.20 -6.91
C ILE A 231 -13.26 6.13 -5.87
N LEU A 232 -13.61 7.36 -6.24
CA LEU A 232 -14.22 8.32 -5.32
C LEU A 232 -15.57 7.85 -4.79
N VAL A 233 -16.37 7.16 -5.61
CA VAL A 233 -17.64 6.55 -5.19
C VAL A 233 -17.38 5.37 -4.27
N GLY A 234 -16.42 4.50 -4.59
CA GLY A 234 -16.05 3.36 -3.73
C GLY A 234 -15.53 3.80 -2.37
N LEU A 235 -14.51 4.68 -2.34
CA LEU A 235 -13.96 5.25 -1.10
C LEU A 235 -14.99 6.09 -0.35
N GLY A 236 -15.83 6.86 -1.07
CA GLY A 236 -16.92 7.63 -0.49
C GLY A 236 -17.94 6.72 0.19
N PHE A 237 -18.36 5.65 -0.46
CA PHE A 237 -19.26 4.65 0.11
C PHE A 237 -18.62 3.97 1.33
N HIS A 238 -17.36 3.52 1.23
CA HIS A 238 -16.65 2.92 2.35
C HIS A 238 -16.55 3.89 3.55
N MET A 239 -16.18 5.15 3.31
CA MET A 239 -16.05 6.15 4.37
C MET A 239 -17.40 6.52 5.00
N PHE A 240 -18.42 6.87 4.20
CA PHE A 240 -19.70 7.40 4.70
C PHE A 240 -20.72 6.33 5.08
N VAL A 241 -20.59 5.11 4.57
CA VAL A 241 -21.49 4.00 4.89
C VAL A 241 -20.78 3.02 5.80
N THR A 242 -19.73 2.35 5.33
CA THR A 242 -19.08 1.27 6.09
C THR A 242 -18.45 1.76 7.40
N LEU A 243 -17.57 2.76 7.35
CA LEU A 243 -16.85 3.26 8.53
C LEU A 243 -17.77 4.06 9.46
N PHE A 244 -18.68 4.87 8.93
CA PHE A 244 -19.66 5.59 9.75
C PHE A 244 -20.62 4.65 10.46
N PHE A 245 -21.11 3.61 9.76
CA PHE A 245 -21.95 2.58 10.36
C PHE A 245 -21.19 1.80 11.43
N ALA A 246 -19.96 1.35 11.14
CA ALA A 246 -19.12 0.66 12.12
C ALA A 246 -18.89 1.54 13.36
N TYR A 247 -18.50 2.80 13.18
CA TYR A 247 -18.30 3.74 14.28
C TYR A 247 -19.57 3.90 15.12
N TRP A 248 -20.72 4.14 14.48
CA TRP A 248 -21.99 4.29 15.19
C TRP A 248 -22.41 3.00 15.89
N PHE A 249 -22.21 1.84 15.27
CA PHE A 249 -22.57 0.53 15.83
C PHE A 249 -21.82 0.24 17.13
N PHE A 250 -20.50 0.47 17.16
CA PHE A 250 -19.65 0.21 18.33
C PHE A 250 -19.71 1.32 19.38
N THR A 251 -19.72 2.59 18.97
CA THR A 251 -19.63 3.71 19.92
C THR A 251 -20.99 4.27 20.32
N ARG A 252 -22.05 3.98 19.55
CA ARG A 252 -23.38 4.61 19.66
C ARG A 252 -23.34 6.15 19.60
N LYS A 253 -22.26 6.74 19.09
CA LYS A 253 -22.08 8.19 18.93
C LYS A 253 -22.30 8.62 17.49
N ASN A 254 -22.55 9.92 17.29
CA ASN A 254 -22.77 10.47 15.95
C ASN A 254 -21.44 10.49 15.15
N PRO A 255 -21.34 9.74 14.03
CA PRO A 255 -20.13 9.71 13.20
C PRO A 255 -19.86 11.03 12.48
N ILE A 256 -20.89 11.83 12.19
CA ILE A 256 -20.74 13.13 11.51
C ILE A 256 -19.98 14.11 12.40
N THR A 257 -20.28 14.13 13.70
CA THR A 257 -19.55 14.96 14.67
C THR A 257 -18.08 14.54 14.75
N PHE A 258 -17.81 13.24 14.77
CA PHE A 258 -16.45 12.71 14.76
C PHE A 258 -15.69 13.11 13.48
N PHE A 259 -16.30 12.92 12.32
CA PHE A 259 -15.71 13.31 11.03
C PHE A 259 -15.43 14.81 10.96
N LYS A 260 -16.35 15.66 11.46
CA LYS A 260 -16.13 17.11 11.52
C LYS A 260 -14.92 17.46 12.38
N ASN A 261 -14.73 16.79 13.51
CA ASN A 261 -13.59 17.00 14.39
C ASN A 261 -12.27 16.54 13.74
N MET A 262 -12.31 15.52 12.87
CA MET A 262 -11.15 15.01 12.13
C MET A 262 -10.94 15.67 10.75
N SER A 263 -11.81 16.59 10.33
CA SER A 263 -11.83 17.18 8.98
C SER A 263 -10.50 17.77 8.52
N GLN A 264 -9.75 18.38 9.45
CA GLN A 264 -8.43 18.94 9.15
C GLN A 264 -7.43 17.84 8.78
N ALA A 265 -7.36 16.75 9.54
CA ALA A 265 -6.49 15.62 9.23
C ALA A 265 -6.86 14.97 7.89
N VAL A 266 -8.17 14.83 7.61
CA VAL A 266 -8.66 14.30 6.32
C VAL A 266 -8.24 15.21 5.16
N LEU A 267 -8.39 16.52 5.30
CA LEU A 267 -8.02 17.48 4.26
C LEU A 267 -6.50 17.50 4.04
N THR A 268 -5.71 17.44 5.11
CA THR A 268 -4.26 17.32 4.98
C THR A 268 -3.90 16.02 4.25
N ALA A 269 -4.53 14.89 4.60
CA ALA A 269 -4.24 13.59 3.99
C ALA A 269 -4.59 13.54 2.50
N PHE A 270 -5.73 14.12 2.13
CA PHE A 270 -6.11 14.30 0.74
C PHE A 270 -5.08 15.11 -0.05
N SER A 271 -4.53 16.14 0.57
CA SER A 271 -3.65 17.09 -0.10
C SER A 271 -2.20 16.65 -0.17
N THR A 272 -1.70 15.97 0.86
CA THR A 272 -0.33 15.44 0.88
C THR A 272 -0.21 14.08 0.22
N ALA A 273 -1.34 13.37 0.03
CA ALA A 273 -1.40 12.00 -0.47
C ALA A 273 -0.49 11.02 0.30
N SER A 274 -0.23 11.27 1.59
CA SER A 274 0.67 10.46 2.42
C SER A 274 0.18 10.32 3.87
N SER A 275 -0.10 9.09 4.29
CA SER A 275 -0.50 8.75 5.67
C SER A 275 0.59 9.06 6.70
N SER A 276 1.86 8.81 6.35
CA SER A 276 3.00 9.10 7.23
C SER A 276 3.20 10.59 7.46
N ALA A 277 2.99 11.40 6.42
CA ALA A 277 3.09 12.86 6.51
C ALA A 277 1.95 13.49 7.32
N THR A 278 0.81 12.81 7.43
CA THR A 278 -0.39 13.33 8.12
C THR A 278 -0.58 12.77 9.52
N LEU A 279 0.20 11.77 9.90
CA LEU A 279 0.14 11.15 11.21
C LEU A 279 0.20 12.16 12.38
N PRO A 280 1.08 13.18 12.38
CA PRO A 280 1.12 14.14 13.48
C PRO A 280 -0.19 14.95 13.61
N VAL A 281 -0.75 15.39 12.47
CA VAL A 281 -2.03 16.13 12.39
C VAL A 281 -3.19 15.27 12.87
N THR A 282 -3.16 14.00 12.48
CA THR A 282 -4.19 13.03 12.84
C THR A 282 -4.17 12.76 14.34
N MET A 283 -2.98 12.64 14.94
CA MET A 283 -2.84 12.49 16.40
C MET A 283 -3.36 13.71 17.16
N GLU A 284 -3.06 14.92 16.70
CA GLU A 284 -3.56 16.17 17.29
C GLU A 284 -5.09 16.25 17.23
N CYS A 285 -5.68 16.08 16.04
CA CYS A 285 -7.14 16.13 15.87
C CYS A 285 -7.85 15.05 16.70
N ALA A 286 -7.24 13.86 16.82
CA ALA A 286 -7.79 12.77 17.62
C ALA A 286 -7.88 13.12 19.11
N VAL A 287 -6.83 13.73 19.67
CA VAL A 287 -6.79 14.11 21.10
C VAL A 287 -7.61 15.36 21.37
N ASP A 288 -7.32 16.45 20.65
CA ASP A 288 -7.83 17.78 21.01
C ASP A 288 -9.26 18.03 20.53
N LYS A 289 -9.62 17.48 19.36
CA LYS A 289 -10.93 17.72 18.74
C LYS A 289 -11.87 16.54 18.91
N ALA A 290 -11.39 15.32 18.72
CA ALA A 290 -12.23 14.12 18.84
C ALA A 290 -12.31 13.57 20.27
N GLY A 291 -11.47 14.05 21.20
CA GLY A 291 -11.48 13.65 22.61
C GLY A 291 -11.07 12.19 22.82
N ILE A 292 -10.27 11.63 21.93
CA ILE A 292 -9.71 10.28 22.07
C ILE A 292 -8.56 10.34 23.07
N SER A 293 -8.43 9.31 23.90
CA SER A 293 -7.35 9.25 24.88
C SER A 293 -5.97 9.29 24.19
N GLU A 294 -5.06 10.09 24.74
CA GLU A 294 -3.70 10.23 24.21
C GLU A 294 -2.97 8.88 24.14
N LYS A 295 -3.25 7.98 25.11
CA LYS A 295 -2.71 6.62 25.13
C LYS A 295 -3.16 5.80 23.93
N SER A 296 -4.45 5.82 23.57
CA SER A 296 -4.95 5.11 22.40
C SER A 296 -4.40 5.72 21.11
N THR A 297 -4.37 7.05 21.02
CA THR A 297 -3.90 7.78 19.85
C THR A 297 -2.43 7.45 19.52
N LYS A 298 -1.54 7.51 20.52
CA LYS A 298 -0.11 7.24 20.34
C LYS A 298 0.23 5.80 19.97
N PHE A 299 -0.70 4.86 20.19
CA PHE A 299 -0.49 3.46 19.86
C PHE A 299 -1.16 3.08 18.54
N VAL A 300 -2.45 3.37 18.40
CA VAL A 300 -3.27 2.88 17.28
C VAL A 300 -2.97 3.66 15.99
N LEU A 301 -2.80 4.98 16.05
CA LEU A 301 -2.65 5.77 14.81
C LEU A 301 -1.31 5.54 14.09
N PRO A 302 -0.15 5.46 14.78
CA PRO A 302 1.10 5.13 14.11
C PRO A 302 1.07 3.74 13.45
N LEU A 303 0.53 2.75 14.17
CA LEU A 303 0.37 1.40 13.65
C LEU A 303 -0.59 1.37 12.43
N GLY A 304 -1.73 2.06 12.56
CA GLY A 304 -2.73 2.19 11.51
C GLY A 304 -2.17 2.86 10.25
N ALA A 305 -1.32 3.88 10.37
CA ALA A 305 -0.74 4.56 9.21
C ALA A 305 0.10 3.65 8.30
N THR A 306 0.57 2.50 8.79
CA THR A 306 1.35 1.53 7.99
C THR A 306 0.56 0.27 7.64
N ILE A 307 -0.30 -0.21 8.54
CA ILE A 307 -1.03 -1.48 8.34
C ILE A 307 -2.40 -1.26 7.70
N ASN A 308 -3.08 -0.16 8.03
CA ASN A 308 -4.43 0.12 7.56
C ASN A 308 -4.39 0.80 6.19
N MET A 309 -4.56 0.02 5.13
CA MET A 309 -4.53 0.47 3.74
C MET A 309 -5.85 0.21 3.00
N ASP A 310 -7.00 0.47 3.64
CA ASP A 310 -8.34 0.30 3.05
C ASP A 310 -8.54 0.99 1.70
N GLY A 311 -7.89 2.16 1.49
CA GLY A 311 -8.01 2.88 0.22
C GLY A 311 -7.17 2.30 -0.92
N THR A 312 -6.23 1.40 -0.61
CA THR A 312 -5.39 0.70 -1.59
C THR A 312 -5.98 -0.65 -1.99
N ALA A 313 -6.73 -1.28 -1.08
CA ALA A 313 -7.43 -2.55 -1.29
C ALA A 313 -8.63 -2.36 -2.24
#